data_AF-A0A7V1ZU28-F1
#
_entry.id   AF-A0A7V1ZU28-F1
#
_cell.length_a   1.000
_cell.length_b   1.000
_cell.length_c   1.000
_cell.angle_alpha   90.00
_cell.angle_beta   90.00
_cell.angle_gamma   90.00
#
_symmetry.space_group_name_H-M   'P 1'
#
loop_
_entity.id
_entity.type
_entity.pdbx_description
1 polymer ?
#
loop_
_entity_poly.entity_id
_entity_poly.type
_entity_poly.pdbx_seq_one_letter_code
_entity_poly.pdbx_strand_id
1 'polypeptide(L)'
;MKCRKAIKISAIVLGVIVVLAFAFSLYLTPGYDRISFPDGKKFAFSICDDTDASTLENVSPIYRLLDSLGIRTTKTVWVFPSTSEAFPDQGQTLGDSVYLDFVLGLRDRGFEIASHGARGGSSKRDETIRSLHVFDSLIGYYPRIYINHYHNAENLYWGVYRLDYWPLRMLYNLTRDDVDYVGHLPETEFFWGDIAKEYIEYVPNFSFYEINLRKVNPDIPYHDPKRPYVNFWFHTSDGMDVHAFNDLLSEENLDKLEEEGGVCIVYTHFAYDFCRNGEINDTTVERLKDLASREGWFVPASEILDYLREIEKGGNKLSLRQRLYLQFRWIKEKIVYGSS
;
A
#
# COMPACT_ATOMS: atom_id res chain seq x y z
N MET A 1 -16.90 44.06 1.21
CA MET A 1 -17.81 43.19 2.02
C MET A 1 -18.10 41.80 1.45
N LYS A 2 -17.69 41.45 0.21
CA LYS A 2 -17.92 40.11 -0.38
C LYS A 2 -16.84 39.05 -0.01
N CYS A 3 -15.60 39.44 0.30
CA CYS A 3 -14.52 38.48 0.69
C CYS A 3 -14.71 37.79 2.05
N ARG A 4 -15.31 38.43 3.05
CA ARG A 4 -15.48 37.81 4.39
C ARG A 4 -16.60 36.76 4.46
N LYS A 5 -17.57 36.79 3.53
CA LYS A 5 -18.64 35.77 3.46
C LYS A 5 -18.16 34.47 2.80
N ALA A 6 -17.32 34.55 1.76
CA ALA A 6 -16.77 33.36 1.09
C ALA A 6 -15.85 32.53 2.02
N ILE A 7 -15.01 33.20 2.83
CA ILE A 7 -14.12 32.53 3.78
C ILE A 7 -14.90 31.87 4.94
N LYS A 8 -15.95 32.53 5.46
CA LYS A 8 -16.80 31.95 6.53
C LYS A 8 -17.67 30.78 6.04
N ILE A 9 -18.20 30.86 4.81
CA ILE A 9 -18.92 29.73 4.20
C ILE A 9 -17.96 28.55 4.02
N SER A 10 -16.71 28.81 3.63
CA SER A 10 -15.68 27.77 3.50
C SER A 10 -15.39 27.07 4.83
N ALA A 11 -15.26 27.81 5.94
CA ALA A 11 -15.01 27.22 7.26
C ALA A 11 -16.20 26.42 7.81
N ILE A 12 -17.44 26.89 7.60
CA ILE A 12 -18.65 26.17 8.01
C ILE A 12 -18.82 24.89 7.19
N VAL A 13 -18.63 24.96 5.87
CA VAL A 13 -18.68 23.79 4.99
C VAL A 13 -17.60 22.78 5.36
N LEU A 14 -16.37 23.23 5.64
CA LEU A 14 -15.28 22.39 6.12
C LEU A 14 -15.64 21.70 7.44
N GLY A 15 -16.16 22.46 8.41
CA GLY A 15 -16.60 21.90 9.70
C GLY A 15 -17.70 20.86 9.55
N VAL A 16 -18.68 21.08 8.66
CA VAL A 16 -19.74 20.11 8.36
C VAL A 16 -19.17 18.85 7.71
N ILE A 17 -18.24 18.96 6.76
CA ILE A 17 -17.61 17.81 6.11
C ILE A 17 -16.85 16.96 7.13
N VAL A 18 -16.11 17.59 8.06
CA VAL A 18 -15.42 16.90 9.14
C VAL A 18 -16.42 16.17 10.03
N VAL A 19 -17.48 16.84 10.50
CA VAL A 19 -18.52 16.19 11.33
C VAL A 19 -19.16 15.00 10.60
N LEU A 20 -19.45 15.15 9.30
CA LEU A 20 -19.99 14.06 8.48
C LEU A 20 -18.99 12.90 8.34
N ALA A 21 -17.70 13.18 8.16
CA ALA A 21 -16.66 12.14 8.09
C ALA A 21 -16.62 11.30 9.38
N PHE A 22 -16.68 11.96 10.54
CA PHE A 22 -16.72 11.28 11.84
C PHE A 22 -18.04 10.51 12.04
N ALA A 23 -19.19 11.13 11.77
CA ALA A 23 -20.50 10.49 11.96
C ALA A 23 -20.70 9.28 11.02
N PHE A 24 -20.30 9.42 9.75
CA PHE A 24 -20.48 8.38 8.73
C PHE A 24 -19.52 7.20 8.93
N SER A 25 -18.27 7.48 9.32
CA SER A 25 -17.29 6.41 9.64
C SER A 25 -17.69 5.61 10.88
N LEU A 26 -18.38 6.21 11.86
CA LEU A 26 -18.91 5.46 13.00
C LEU A 26 -20.16 4.65 12.62
N TYR A 27 -21.10 5.27 11.90
CA TYR A 27 -22.41 4.69 11.61
C TYR A 27 -22.36 3.50 10.63
N LEU A 28 -21.38 3.47 9.73
CA LEU A 28 -21.29 2.46 8.67
C LEU A 28 -20.15 1.47 8.84
N THR A 29 -19.63 1.31 10.07
CA THR A 29 -18.61 0.29 10.33
C THR A 29 -19.16 -1.08 9.92
N PRO A 30 -18.55 -1.75 8.92
CA PRO A 30 -19.06 -3.01 8.45
C PRO A 30 -18.80 -4.12 9.47
N GLY A 31 -19.74 -5.05 9.62
CA GLY A 31 -19.48 -6.32 10.30
C GLY A 31 -18.62 -7.22 9.42
N TYR A 32 -17.85 -8.11 10.04
CA TYR A 32 -17.08 -9.14 9.34
C TYR A 32 -17.08 -10.43 10.15
N ASP A 33 -17.08 -11.56 9.44
CA ASP A 33 -16.95 -12.87 10.06
C ASP A 33 -15.47 -13.18 10.32
N ARG A 34 -15.20 -13.97 11.36
CA ARG A 34 -13.88 -14.57 11.55
C ARG A 34 -13.56 -15.50 10.39
N ILE A 35 -12.30 -15.47 9.97
CA ILE A 35 -11.76 -16.32 8.92
C ILE A 35 -10.85 -17.36 9.57
N SER A 36 -10.89 -18.59 9.07
CA SER A 36 -9.87 -19.59 9.37
C SER A 36 -8.77 -19.47 8.33
N PHE A 37 -7.51 -19.61 8.72
CA PHE A 37 -6.38 -19.60 7.80
C PHE A 37 -5.80 -21.02 7.66
N PRO A 38 -4.99 -21.27 6.61
CA PRO A 38 -4.34 -22.57 6.41
C PRO A 38 -3.62 -23.06 7.66
N ASP A 39 -3.54 -24.38 7.84
CA ASP A 39 -2.85 -25.05 8.95
C ASP A 39 -3.29 -24.61 10.37
N GLY A 40 -4.52 -24.11 10.50
CA GLY A 40 -5.07 -23.67 11.79
C GLY A 40 -4.48 -22.36 12.29
N LYS A 41 -3.80 -21.58 11.43
CA LYS A 41 -3.31 -20.25 11.77
C LYS A 41 -4.46 -19.33 12.18
N LYS A 42 -4.18 -18.45 13.14
CA LYS A 42 -5.19 -17.58 13.76
C LYS A 42 -5.42 -16.29 12.99
N PHE A 43 -4.37 -15.71 12.42
CA PHE A 43 -4.44 -14.47 11.64
C PHE A 43 -3.51 -14.56 10.42
N ALA A 44 -3.66 -13.65 9.46
CA ALA A 44 -2.73 -13.51 8.34
C ALA A 44 -1.98 -12.18 8.41
N PHE A 45 -0.69 -12.21 8.07
CA PHE A 45 0.16 -11.04 8.13
C PHE A 45 1.16 -11.03 6.97
N SER A 46 1.30 -9.85 6.36
CA SER A 46 2.32 -9.59 5.34
C SER A 46 2.83 -8.15 5.42
N ILE A 47 3.94 -7.89 4.73
CA ILE A 47 4.54 -6.56 4.59
C ILE A 47 4.72 -6.30 3.10
N CYS A 48 4.27 -5.14 2.64
CA CYS A 48 4.65 -4.53 1.38
C CYS A 48 5.73 -3.50 1.69
N ASP A 49 6.98 -3.86 1.39
CA ASP A 49 8.14 -2.98 1.54
C ASP A 49 8.34 -2.16 0.27
N ASP A 50 8.18 -0.86 0.42
CA ASP A 50 8.44 0.13 -0.59
C ASP A 50 9.95 0.24 -0.90
N THR A 51 10.27 0.57 -2.13
CA THR A 51 11.65 0.58 -2.62
C THR A 51 12.30 1.95 -2.63
N ASP A 52 11.57 3.00 -2.24
CA ASP A 52 12.15 4.32 -2.01
C ASP A 52 13.36 4.26 -1.07
N ALA A 53 14.42 4.94 -1.49
CA ALA A 53 15.74 4.98 -0.85
C ALA A 53 16.36 3.60 -0.50
N SER A 54 15.81 2.51 -1.04
CA SER A 54 16.29 1.16 -0.73
C SER A 54 17.67 0.92 -1.33
N THR A 55 18.57 0.43 -0.50
CA THR A 55 19.90 -0.03 -0.89
C THR A 55 20.15 -1.39 -0.27
N LEU A 56 21.03 -2.18 -0.85
CA LEU A 56 21.43 -3.46 -0.30
C LEU A 56 21.90 -3.33 1.16
N GLU A 57 22.63 -2.25 1.47
CA GLU A 57 23.15 -2.00 2.81
C GLU A 57 22.03 -1.79 3.84
N ASN A 58 21.01 -0.98 3.52
CA ASN A 58 19.96 -0.66 4.48
C ASN A 58 18.82 -1.70 4.53
N VAL A 59 18.52 -2.43 3.45
CA VAL A 59 17.42 -3.43 3.48
C VAL A 59 17.89 -4.86 3.73
N SER A 60 19.11 -5.25 3.34
CA SER A 60 19.53 -6.66 3.46
C SER A 60 19.48 -7.21 4.90
N PRO A 61 19.87 -6.46 5.95
CA PRO A 61 19.78 -6.93 7.33
C PRO A 61 18.36 -7.31 7.75
N ILE A 62 17.36 -6.47 7.47
CA ILE A 62 15.97 -6.76 7.86
C ILE A 62 15.40 -7.95 7.08
N TYR A 63 15.73 -8.10 5.79
CA TYR A 63 15.31 -9.28 5.03
C TYR A 63 15.95 -10.58 5.54
N ARG A 64 17.20 -10.55 6.02
CA ARG A 64 17.79 -11.71 6.69
C ARG A 64 17.06 -12.06 7.99
N LEU A 65 16.64 -11.06 8.76
CA LEU A 65 15.85 -11.27 9.96
C LEU A 65 14.48 -11.88 9.62
N LEU A 66 13.73 -11.30 8.69
CA LEU A 66 12.43 -11.81 8.23
C LEU A 66 12.54 -13.26 7.76
N ASP A 67 13.56 -13.56 6.94
CA ASP A 67 13.81 -14.90 6.44
C ASP A 67 14.07 -15.90 7.58
N SER A 68 14.92 -15.52 8.55
CA SER A 68 15.24 -16.34 9.73
C SER A 68 14.05 -16.59 10.65
N LEU A 69 13.07 -15.68 10.65
CA LEU A 69 11.83 -15.78 11.41
C LEU A 69 10.72 -16.51 10.64
N GLY A 70 10.98 -16.92 9.39
CA GLY A 70 9.96 -17.57 8.54
C GLY A 70 8.87 -16.61 8.05
N ILE A 71 9.13 -15.30 8.08
CA ILE A 71 8.18 -14.29 7.59
C ILE A 71 8.50 -14.01 6.12
N ARG A 72 7.56 -14.33 5.23
CA ARG A 72 7.63 -13.98 3.81
C ARG A 72 6.79 -12.74 3.53
N THR A 73 7.35 -11.86 2.71
CA THR A 73 6.80 -10.53 2.45
C THR A 73 6.88 -10.19 0.96
N THR A 74 6.36 -9.02 0.60
CA THR A 74 6.40 -8.46 -0.74
C THR A 74 7.40 -7.30 -0.79
N LYS A 75 8.47 -7.45 -1.58
CA LYS A 75 9.45 -6.41 -1.88
C LYS A 75 9.07 -5.73 -3.19
N THR A 76 8.81 -4.43 -3.20
CA THR A 76 8.76 -3.69 -4.47
C THR A 76 10.17 -3.35 -4.95
N VAL A 77 10.35 -3.09 -6.25
CA VAL A 77 11.65 -2.74 -6.83
C VAL A 77 11.52 -1.65 -7.89
N TRP A 78 12.60 -0.89 -8.06
CA TRP A 78 12.81 -0.02 -9.23
C TRP A 78 13.47 -0.80 -10.37
N VAL A 79 12.94 -0.67 -11.58
CA VAL A 79 13.54 -1.31 -12.76
C VAL A 79 14.64 -0.43 -13.35
N PHE A 80 14.39 0.87 -13.45
CA PHE A 80 15.30 1.86 -14.00
C PHE A 80 15.74 2.89 -12.95
N PRO A 81 16.88 3.56 -13.16
CA PRO A 81 17.31 4.67 -12.31
C PRO A 81 16.29 5.81 -12.34
N SER A 82 16.19 6.48 -11.20
CA SER A 82 15.36 7.67 -11.03
C SER A 82 15.68 8.76 -12.06
N THR A 83 14.66 9.53 -12.44
CA THR A 83 14.86 10.77 -13.22
C THR A 83 15.21 11.98 -12.34
N SER A 84 15.20 11.80 -11.02
CA SER A 84 15.34 12.83 -10.02
C SER A 84 16.32 12.39 -8.94
N GLU A 85 17.16 13.31 -8.47
CA GLU A 85 17.95 13.09 -7.25
C GLU A 85 17.21 13.54 -5.99
N ALA A 86 15.93 13.93 -6.08
CA ALA A 86 15.14 14.25 -4.91
C ALA A 86 14.82 12.98 -4.11
N PHE A 87 14.89 13.08 -2.80
CA PHE A 87 14.25 12.10 -1.93
C PHE A 87 12.72 12.29 -2.01
N PRO A 88 11.91 11.21 -2.05
CA PRO A 88 12.28 9.81 -1.85
C PRO A 88 12.60 9.00 -3.14
N ASP A 89 12.59 9.63 -4.32
CA ASP A 89 12.69 8.99 -5.65
C ASP A 89 13.96 8.14 -5.90
N GLN A 90 14.91 8.10 -4.96
CA GLN A 90 16.16 7.35 -5.09
C GLN A 90 16.00 5.88 -4.70
N GLY A 91 17.03 5.07 -4.98
CA GLY A 91 17.11 3.66 -4.61
C GLY A 91 17.94 2.87 -5.61
N GLN A 92 18.43 1.69 -5.20
CA GLN A 92 19.04 0.74 -6.12
C GLN A 92 17.97 0.08 -6.98
N THR A 93 18.39 -0.33 -8.17
CA THR A 93 17.51 -0.78 -9.24
C THR A 93 17.86 -2.19 -9.66
N LEU A 94 16.99 -2.83 -10.44
CA LEU A 94 17.31 -4.11 -11.08
C LEU A 94 18.46 -4.01 -12.10
N GLY A 95 18.89 -2.80 -12.50
CA GLY A 95 20.09 -2.59 -13.30
C GLY A 95 21.40 -2.77 -12.52
N ASP A 96 21.35 -2.73 -11.19
CA ASP A 96 22.51 -2.90 -10.32
C ASP A 96 22.72 -4.40 -10.03
N SER A 97 23.75 -5.01 -10.62
CA SER A 97 23.89 -6.49 -10.60
C SER A 97 23.90 -7.10 -9.20
N VAL A 98 24.58 -6.47 -8.24
CA VAL A 98 24.65 -6.97 -6.85
C VAL A 98 23.30 -6.85 -6.14
N TYR A 99 22.53 -5.80 -6.43
CA TYR A 99 21.18 -5.64 -5.88
C TYR A 99 20.20 -6.61 -6.54
N LEU A 100 20.32 -6.83 -7.86
CA LEU A 100 19.55 -7.84 -8.57
C LEU A 100 19.80 -9.24 -7.98
N ASP A 101 21.05 -9.63 -7.72
CA ASP A 101 21.37 -10.91 -7.08
C ASP A 101 20.69 -11.07 -5.72
N PHE A 102 20.62 -9.99 -4.93
CA PHE A 102 19.88 -9.96 -3.67
C PHE A 102 18.37 -10.17 -3.89
N VAL A 103 17.76 -9.45 -4.83
CA VAL A 103 16.34 -9.56 -5.18
C VAL A 103 15.99 -10.97 -5.69
N LEU A 104 16.81 -11.54 -6.57
CA LEU A 104 16.63 -12.91 -7.05
C LEU A 104 16.77 -13.92 -5.91
N GLY A 105 17.71 -13.70 -5.00
CA GLY A 105 17.83 -14.50 -3.79
C GLY A 105 16.58 -14.43 -2.90
N LEU A 106 15.94 -13.26 -2.77
CA LEU A 106 14.66 -13.14 -2.06
C LEU A 106 13.55 -13.94 -2.74
N ARG A 107 13.39 -13.78 -4.07
CA ARG A 107 12.43 -14.55 -4.88
C ARG A 107 12.59 -16.05 -4.65
N ASP A 108 13.83 -16.55 -4.75
CA ASP A 108 14.13 -17.99 -4.63
C ASP A 108 13.87 -18.55 -3.22
N ARG A 109 13.79 -17.68 -2.20
CA ARG A 109 13.43 -18.04 -0.82
C ARG A 109 11.94 -17.89 -0.52
N GLY A 110 11.12 -17.53 -1.51
CA GLY A 110 9.66 -17.41 -1.37
C GLY A 110 9.17 -16.02 -0.95
N PHE A 111 10.00 -14.98 -1.08
CA PHE A 111 9.49 -13.61 -1.03
C PHE A 111 8.88 -13.23 -2.39
N GLU A 112 7.86 -12.39 -2.38
CA GLU A 112 7.29 -11.85 -3.62
C GLU A 112 8.08 -10.61 -4.05
N ILE A 113 8.42 -10.55 -5.34
CA ILE A 113 8.92 -9.34 -5.98
C ILE A 113 7.78 -8.66 -6.73
N ALA A 114 7.52 -7.40 -6.40
CA ALA A 114 6.45 -6.56 -6.95
C ALA A 114 7.02 -5.28 -7.60
N SER A 115 6.18 -4.54 -8.32
CA SER A 115 6.58 -3.31 -8.98
C SER A 115 6.24 -2.08 -8.15
N HIS A 116 7.17 -1.13 -8.06
CA HIS A 116 6.85 0.25 -7.61
C HIS A 116 6.68 1.23 -8.79
N GLY A 117 6.61 0.70 -10.02
CA GLY A 117 6.70 1.47 -11.25
C GLY A 117 8.03 1.27 -11.95
N ALA A 118 8.25 2.05 -13.01
CA ALA A 118 9.48 1.93 -13.79
C ALA A 118 10.70 2.47 -13.01
N ARG A 119 10.52 3.57 -12.28
CA ARG A 119 11.55 4.32 -11.55
C ARG A 119 10.89 5.37 -10.64
N GLY A 120 11.67 5.96 -9.74
CA GLY A 120 11.32 7.23 -9.12
C GLY A 120 11.27 8.36 -10.15
N GLY A 121 10.14 9.05 -10.22
CA GLY A 121 9.84 10.05 -11.25
C GLY A 121 9.07 9.48 -12.45
N SER A 122 8.30 10.38 -13.07
CA SER A 122 7.28 10.00 -14.05
C SER A 122 7.86 9.32 -15.29
N SER A 123 7.22 8.25 -15.73
CA SER A 123 7.62 7.46 -16.91
C SER A 123 6.52 7.45 -17.96
N LYS A 124 6.87 7.72 -19.23
CA LYS A 124 5.90 7.66 -20.32
C LYS A 124 5.43 6.23 -20.56
N ARG A 125 4.30 6.06 -21.23
CA ARG A 125 3.69 4.76 -21.56
C ARG A 125 4.71 3.73 -22.04
N ASP A 126 5.51 4.06 -23.04
CA ASP A 126 6.47 3.11 -23.63
C ASP A 126 7.57 2.70 -22.64
N GLU A 127 7.96 3.60 -21.73
CA GLU A 127 8.93 3.30 -20.67
C GLU A 127 8.32 2.41 -19.59
N THR A 128 7.06 2.63 -19.24
CA THR A 128 6.29 1.79 -18.31
C THR A 128 6.08 0.38 -18.88
N ILE A 129 5.74 0.26 -20.16
CA ILE A 129 5.62 -1.06 -20.82
C ILE A 129 6.98 -1.76 -20.86
N ARG A 130 8.03 -1.02 -21.24
CA ARG A 130 9.38 -1.57 -21.28
C ARG A 130 9.84 -2.04 -19.90
N SER A 131 9.52 -1.31 -18.83
CA SER A 131 9.92 -1.71 -17.48
C SER A 131 9.28 -3.04 -17.06
N LEU A 132 8.01 -3.29 -17.43
CA LEU A 132 7.34 -4.57 -17.18
C LEU A 132 8.03 -5.73 -17.93
N HIS A 133 8.43 -5.53 -19.19
CA HIS A 133 9.15 -6.56 -19.94
C HIS A 133 10.57 -6.81 -19.40
N VAL A 134 11.26 -5.76 -18.96
CA VAL A 134 12.58 -5.90 -18.32
C VAL A 134 12.43 -6.60 -16.97
N PHE A 135 11.41 -6.26 -16.18
CA PHE A 135 11.08 -6.94 -14.94
C PHE A 135 10.86 -8.44 -15.19
N ASP A 136 9.99 -8.80 -16.14
CA ASP A 136 9.72 -10.20 -16.50
C ASP A 136 10.99 -10.93 -16.97
N SER A 137 11.81 -10.27 -17.80
CA SER A 137 13.06 -10.86 -18.28
C SER A 137 14.08 -11.15 -17.18
N LEU A 138 14.13 -10.31 -16.13
CA LEU A 138 15.08 -10.46 -15.03
C LEU A 138 14.54 -11.35 -13.90
N ILE A 139 13.27 -11.15 -13.52
CA ILE A 139 12.61 -11.80 -12.39
C ILE A 139 11.95 -13.13 -12.80
N GLY A 140 11.61 -13.31 -14.08
CA GLY A 140 11.02 -14.54 -14.63
C GLY A 140 9.49 -14.59 -14.61
N TYR A 141 8.84 -13.49 -14.24
CA TYR A 141 7.39 -13.32 -14.29
C TYR A 141 7.02 -11.82 -14.28
N TYR A 142 5.80 -11.48 -14.74
CA TYR A 142 5.23 -10.14 -14.57
C TYR A 142 4.78 -9.89 -13.13
N PRO A 143 4.97 -8.66 -12.60
CA PRO A 143 4.61 -8.34 -11.22
C PRO A 143 3.10 -8.40 -11.01
N ARG A 144 2.65 -9.12 -9.98
CA ARG A 144 1.21 -9.20 -9.65
C ARG A 144 0.72 -7.96 -8.90
N ILE A 145 1.57 -7.38 -8.06
CA ILE A 145 1.32 -6.14 -7.33
C ILE A 145 2.06 -4.98 -7.98
N TYR A 146 1.36 -3.86 -8.14
CA TYR A 146 1.93 -2.56 -8.45
C TYR A 146 1.56 -1.57 -7.36
N ILE A 147 2.54 -0.88 -6.80
CA ILE A 147 2.36 0.20 -5.83
C ILE A 147 2.66 1.52 -6.53
N ASN A 148 1.71 2.45 -6.50
CA ASN A 148 1.88 3.81 -7.02
C ASN A 148 2.93 4.58 -6.21
N HIS A 149 3.73 5.39 -6.87
CA HIS A 149 4.79 6.20 -6.24
C HIS A 149 4.39 7.68 -6.12
N TYR A 150 4.78 8.34 -5.05
CA TYR A 150 4.57 9.77 -4.91
C TYR A 150 5.21 10.53 -6.10
N HIS A 151 4.50 11.49 -6.69
CA HIS A 151 4.95 12.27 -7.87
C HIS A 151 5.13 11.54 -9.22
N ASN A 152 4.69 10.28 -9.36
CA ASN A 152 4.66 9.62 -10.67
C ASN A 152 3.33 9.88 -11.40
N ALA A 153 3.37 10.64 -12.49
CA ALA A 153 2.20 11.02 -13.28
C ALA A 153 1.46 9.81 -13.86
N GLU A 154 2.16 8.71 -14.12
CA GLU A 154 1.58 7.45 -14.61
C GLU A 154 0.83 6.66 -13.53
N ASN A 155 0.73 7.12 -12.28
CA ASN A 155 -0.05 6.40 -11.28
C ASN A 155 -1.52 6.19 -11.70
N LEU A 156 -2.07 5.06 -11.29
CA LEU A 156 -3.46 4.67 -11.57
C LEU A 156 -4.39 5.18 -10.46
N TYR A 157 -5.35 6.01 -10.84
CA TYR A 157 -6.41 6.55 -9.97
C TYR A 157 -5.92 7.13 -8.64
N TRP A 158 -4.75 7.78 -8.66
CA TRP A 158 -4.11 8.35 -7.47
C TRP A 158 -4.49 9.81 -7.23
N GLY A 159 -4.00 10.40 -6.13
CA GLY A 159 -4.31 11.76 -5.73
C GLY A 159 -5.83 11.98 -5.62
N VAL A 160 -6.32 13.06 -6.25
CA VAL A 160 -7.75 13.41 -6.25
C VAL A 160 -8.65 12.33 -6.87
N TYR A 161 -8.09 11.47 -7.73
CA TYR A 161 -8.82 10.37 -8.38
C TYR A 161 -9.12 9.19 -7.43
N ARG A 162 -8.52 9.15 -6.24
CA ARG A 162 -8.92 8.21 -5.17
C ARG A 162 -10.29 8.54 -4.57
N LEU A 163 -10.71 9.80 -4.70
CA LEU A 163 -11.95 10.32 -4.12
C LEU A 163 -13.02 10.49 -5.20
N ASP A 164 -14.28 10.29 -4.83
CA ASP A 164 -15.43 10.50 -5.73
C ASP A 164 -16.24 11.72 -5.34
N TYR A 165 -16.36 11.96 -4.04
CA TYR A 165 -17.29 12.94 -3.51
C TYR A 165 -16.67 14.34 -3.57
N TRP A 166 -17.36 15.27 -4.23
CA TRP A 166 -16.83 16.62 -4.50
C TRP A 166 -16.34 17.38 -3.24
N PRO A 167 -17.00 17.29 -2.06
CA PRO A 167 -16.50 17.97 -0.87
C PRO A 167 -15.21 17.35 -0.34
N LEU A 168 -15.07 16.02 -0.43
CA LEU A 168 -13.84 15.33 -0.04
C LEU A 168 -12.70 15.67 -1.00
N ARG A 169 -12.98 15.73 -2.31
CA ARG A 169 -12.01 16.21 -3.31
C ARG A 169 -11.57 17.63 -3.02
N MET A 170 -12.50 18.53 -2.68
CA MET A 170 -12.14 19.91 -2.33
C MET A 170 -11.26 19.98 -1.09
N LEU A 171 -11.58 19.22 -0.05
CA LEU A 171 -10.77 19.16 1.17
C LEU A 171 -9.36 18.62 0.87
N TYR A 172 -9.28 17.52 0.15
CA TYR A 172 -8.01 16.91 -0.24
C TYR A 172 -7.16 17.85 -1.11
N ASN A 173 -7.79 18.60 -2.01
CA ASN A 173 -7.12 19.57 -2.87
C ASN A 173 -6.49 20.74 -2.09
N LEU A 174 -6.81 20.95 -0.81
CA LEU A 174 -6.15 21.96 0.02
C LEU A 174 -4.74 21.56 0.45
N THR A 175 -4.41 20.28 0.37
CA THR A 175 -3.15 19.70 0.89
C THR A 175 -2.45 18.79 -0.12
N ARG A 176 -2.94 18.73 -1.37
CA ARG A 176 -2.36 17.87 -2.41
C ARG A 176 -1.09 18.48 -3.01
N ASP A 177 -0.30 17.64 -3.64
CA ASP A 177 0.76 18.05 -4.56
C ASP A 177 0.22 18.61 -5.89
N ASP A 178 1.13 19.22 -6.65
CA ASP A 178 0.83 19.80 -7.97
C ASP A 178 0.94 18.78 -9.12
N VAL A 179 1.04 17.48 -8.82
CA VAL A 179 1.16 16.42 -9.84
C VAL A 179 -0.22 15.95 -10.28
N ASP A 180 -0.38 15.83 -11.60
CA ASP A 180 -1.57 15.25 -12.19
C ASP A 180 -1.33 13.75 -12.45
N TYR A 181 -1.97 12.92 -11.64
CA TYR A 181 -1.90 11.45 -11.72
C TYR A 181 -2.86 10.93 -12.79
N VAL A 182 -2.37 10.69 -13.99
CA VAL A 182 -3.15 10.51 -15.22
C VAL A 182 -2.93 9.17 -15.93
N GLY A 183 -2.26 8.18 -15.31
CA GLY A 183 -2.00 6.87 -15.93
C GLY A 183 -3.23 6.07 -16.36
N HIS A 184 -4.42 6.49 -15.93
CA HIS A 184 -5.72 5.90 -16.26
C HIS A 184 -6.50 6.70 -17.33
N LEU A 185 -5.92 7.77 -17.89
CA LEU A 185 -6.55 8.65 -18.88
C LEU A 185 -5.96 8.42 -20.29
N PRO A 186 -6.71 7.78 -21.22
CA PRO A 186 -6.21 7.33 -22.53
C PRO A 186 -5.59 8.41 -23.42
N GLU A 187 -5.97 9.67 -23.22
CA GLU A 187 -5.51 10.81 -24.00
C GLU A 187 -4.12 11.32 -23.61
N THR A 188 -3.52 10.78 -22.55
CA THR A 188 -2.25 11.25 -22.00
C THR A 188 -1.08 10.36 -22.39
N GLU A 189 0.13 10.93 -22.46
CA GLU A 189 1.36 10.17 -22.77
C GLU A 189 1.80 9.21 -21.64
N PHE A 190 1.18 9.34 -20.45
CA PHE A 190 1.41 8.50 -19.29
C PHE A 190 0.40 7.36 -19.17
N PHE A 191 -0.57 7.27 -20.09
CA PHE A 191 -1.61 6.24 -20.04
C PHE A 191 -1.02 4.83 -20.14
N TRP A 192 -1.33 3.98 -19.17
CA TRP A 192 -0.98 2.55 -19.22
C TRP A 192 -2.04 1.67 -18.53
N GLY A 193 -3.21 2.21 -18.20
CA GLY A 193 -4.25 1.47 -17.48
C GLY A 193 -4.75 0.21 -18.20
N ASP A 194 -4.74 0.19 -19.53
CA ASP A 194 -5.02 -1.01 -20.32
C ASP A 194 -3.97 -2.11 -20.13
N ILE A 195 -2.68 -1.73 -20.07
CA ILE A 195 -1.57 -2.64 -19.78
C ILE A 195 -1.63 -3.12 -18.33
N ALA A 196 -1.91 -2.22 -17.39
CA ALA A 196 -2.10 -2.58 -15.99
C ALA A 196 -3.24 -3.61 -15.84
N LYS A 197 -4.32 -3.45 -16.59
CA LYS A 197 -5.46 -4.38 -16.58
C LYS A 197 -5.07 -5.79 -17.04
N GLU A 198 -4.07 -5.92 -17.91
CA GLU A 198 -3.57 -7.18 -18.44
C GLU A 198 -2.59 -7.87 -17.48
N TYR A 199 -1.62 -7.12 -16.94
CA TYR A 199 -0.49 -7.71 -16.20
C TYR A 199 -0.56 -7.56 -14.68
N ILE A 200 -1.24 -6.54 -14.16
CA ILE A 200 -1.30 -6.25 -12.73
C ILE A 200 -2.61 -6.78 -12.14
N GLU A 201 -2.49 -7.57 -11.09
CA GLU A 201 -3.65 -8.14 -10.41
C GLU A 201 -4.13 -7.27 -9.25
N TYR A 202 -3.20 -6.73 -8.47
CA TYR A 202 -3.48 -6.04 -7.22
C TYR A 202 -2.80 -4.66 -7.18
N VAL A 203 -3.57 -3.65 -6.75
CA VAL A 203 -3.04 -2.30 -6.48
C VAL A 203 -3.53 -1.84 -5.11
N PRO A 204 -2.64 -1.35 -4.22
CA PRO A 204 -3.08 -0.79 -2.95
C PRO A 204 -3.79 0.55 -3.18
N ASN A 205 -4.84 0.81 -2.40
CA ASN A 205 -5.60 2.06 -2.44
C ASN A 205 -5.25 2.94 -1.23
N PHE A 206 -6.03 2.83 -0.16
CA PHE A 206 -5.84 3.58 1.09
C PHE A 206 -4.99 2.81 2.10
N SER A 207 -4.16 3.55 2.85
CA SER A 207 -3.52 3.07 4.08
C SER A 207 -4.33 3.52 5.30
N PHE A 208 -4.34 2.71 6.36
CA PHE A 208 -5.08 2.98 7.59
C PHE A 208 -4.24 2.64 8.83
N TYR A 209 -4.47 3.31 9.95
CA TYR A 209 -3.80 3.02 11.23
C TYR A 209 -4.38 1.79 11.97
N GLU A 210 -5.24 1.02 11.32
CA GLU A 210 -5.87 -0.18 11.86
C GLU A 210 -5.06 -1.42 11.47
N ILE A 211 -4.66 -2.23 12.46
CA ILE A 211 -3.91 -3.48 12.25
C ILE A 211 -4.75 -4.54 11.52
N ASN A 212 -6.06 -4.59 11.80
CA ASN A 212 -6.96 -5.56 11.18
C ASN A 212 -7.74 -4.93 10.01
N LEU A 213 -7.26 -5.14 8.78
CA LEU A 213 -7.86 -4.55 7.59
C LEU A 213 -9.29 -5.05 7.31
N ARG A 214 -9.69 -6.21 7.84
CA ARG A 214 -11.07 -6.71 7.73
C ARG A 214 -12.08 -5.83 8.46
N LYS A 215 -11.65 -5.17 9.55
CA LYS A 215 -12.46 -4.15 10.25
C LYS A 215 -12.65 -2.88 9.43
N VAL A 216 -11.73 -2.63 8.51
CA VAL A 216 -11.83 -1.50 7.58
C VAL A 216 -12.73 -1.88 6.42
N ASN A 217 -12.42 -3.00 5.77
CA ASN A 217 -13.11 -3.42 4.59
C ASN A 217 -13.15 -4.95 4.54
N PRO A 218 -14.31 -5.58 4.84
CA PRO A 218 -14.44 -7.03 4.80
C PRO A 218 -14.56 -7.59 3.38
N ASP A 219 -14.38 -6.78 2.35
CA ASP A 219 -14.35 -7.24 0.97
C ASP A 219 -12.96 -7.07 0.36
N ILE A 220 -11.89 -6.87 1.14
CA ILE A 220 -10.53 -6.92 0.57
C ILE A 220 -10.19 -8.32 0.07
N PRO A 221 -9.52 -8.44 -1.11
CA PRO A 221 -9.39 -7.39 -2.14
C PRO A 221 -10.71 -7.16 -2.90
N TYR A 222 -10.98 -5.99 -3.50
CA TYR A 222 -12.26 -5.70 -4.16
C TYR A 222 -12.12 -5.11 -5.58
N HIS A 223 -13.14 -5.25 -6.40
CA HIS A 223 -13.24 -4.56 -7.69
C HIS A 223 -14.00 -3.23 -7.53
N ASP A 224 -13.46 -2.12 -8.03
CA ASP A 224 -14.18 -0.85 -8.09
C ASP A 224 -14.65 -0.53 -9.53
N PRO A 225 -15.96 -0.59 -9.82
CA PRO A 225 -16.48 -0.29 -11.16
C PRO A 225 -16.16 1.11 -11.71
N LYS A 226 -15.80 2.08 -10.84
CA LYS A 226 -15.39 3.41 -11.28
C LYS A 226 -13.92 3.52 -11.65
N ARG A 227 -13.13 2.47 -11.35
CA ARG A 227 -11.69 2.42 -11.57
C ARG A 227 -11.34 1.15 -12.35
N PRO A 228 -11.89 0.97 -13.58
CA PRO A 228 -11.93 -0.31 -14.28
C PRO A 228 -10.57 -0.87 -14.69
N TYR A 229 -9.53 -0.03 -14.81
CA TYR A 229 -8.19 -0.46 -15.20
C TYR A 229 -7.43 -1.21 -14.10
N VAL A 230 -7.92 -1.18 -12.86
CA VAL A 230 -7.37 -2.02 -11.78
C VAL A 230 -8.25 -3.25 -11.62
N ASN A 231 -7.63 -4.43 -11.59
CA ASN A 231 -8.32 -5.70 -11.39
C ASN A 231 -8.88 -5.80 -9.98
N PHE A 232 -8.01 -5.68 -8.99
CA PHE A 232 -8.40 -5.71 -7.60
C PHE A 232 -7.65 -4.68 -6.77
N TRP A 233 -8.39 -3.95 -5.95
CA TRP A 233 -7.87 -3.02 -4.96
C TRP A 233 -7.75 -3.72 -3.61
N PHE A 234 -6.70 -3.38 -2.87
CA PHE A 234 -6.60 -3.73 -1.45
C PHE A 234 -6.21 -2.51 -0.62
N HIS A 235 -6.17 -2.68 0.69
CA HIS A 235 -5.78 -1.65 1.65
C HIS A 235 -4.57 -2.13 2.43
N THR A 236 -3.86 -1.18 3.02
CA THR A 236 -2.68 -1.47 3.84
C THR A 236 -2.86 -0.89 5.24
N SER A 237 -2.20 -1.51 6.21
CA SER A 237 -2.00 -0.90 7.52
C SER A 237 -0.77 0.01 7.43
N ASP A 238 -0.87 1.23 7.96
CA ASP A 238 0.16 2.25 7.81
C ASP A 238 1.32 2.00 8.77
N GLY A 239 2.46 1.62 8.20
CA GLY A 239 3.75 1.51 8.88
C GLY A 239 4.82 2.34 8.18
N MET A 240 4.46 3.54 7.69
CA MET A 240 5.29 4.43 6.85
C MET A 240 6.79 4.43 7.17
N ASP A 241 7.15 4.48 8.45
CA ASP A 241 8.53 4.49 8.94
C ASP A 241 8.72 3.55 10.14
N VAL A 242 9.95 3.47 10.66
CA VAL A 242 10.31 2.62 11.79
C VAL A 242 9.45 2.86 13.05
N HIS A 243 9.00 4.09 13.30
CA HIS A 243 8.19 4.42 14.47
C HIS A 243 6.75 3.94 14.26
N ALA A 244 6.13 4.34 13.14
CA ALA A 244 4.77 3.93 12.80
C ALA A 244 4.64 2.40 12.73
N PHE A 245 5.63 1.72 12.14
CA PHE A 245 5.68 0.26 12.07
C PHE A 245 5.77 -0.38 13.46
N ASN A 246 6.66 0.11 14.32
CA ASN A 246 6.83 -0.46 15.67
C ASN A 246 5.61 -0.22 16.57
N ASP A 247 4.93 0.91 16.41
CA ASP A 247 3.68 1.21 17.11
C ASP A 247 2.53 0.33 16.59
N LEU A 248 2.44 0.16 15.27
CA LEU A 248 1.46 -0.72 14.64
C LEU A 248 1.63 -2.16 15.12
N LEU A 249 2.86 -2.67 15.23
CA LEU A 249 3.16 -4.01 15.73
C LEU A 249 3.33 -4.10 17.25
N SER A 250 2.75 -3.17 18.01
CA SER A 250 2.69 -3.29 19.46
C SER A 250 1.99 -4.57 19.91
N GLU A 251 2.35 -5.07 21.09
CA GLU A 251 1.78 -6.29 21.68
C GLU A 251 0.24 -6.23 21.71
N GLU A 252 -0.33 -5.10 22.13
CA GLU A 252 -1.79 -4.89 22.14
C GLU A 252 -2.43 -5.03 20.75
N ASN A 253 -1.80 -4.48 19.71
CA ASN A 253 -2.31 -4.61 18.35
C ASN A 253 -2.16 -6.04 17.81
N LEU A 254 -1.10 -6.74 18.17
CA LEU A 254 -0.90 -8.14 17.78
C LEU A 254 -1.89 -9.07 18.50
N ASP A 255 -2.16 -8.83 19.78
CA ASP A 255 -3.19 -9.53 20.55
C ASP A 255 -4.56 -9.33 19.89
N LYS A 256 -4.90 -8.08 19.58
CA LYS A 256 -6.12 -7.73 18.86
C LYS A 256 -6.22 -8.44 17.51
N LEU A 257 -5.15 -8.44 16.72
CA LEU A 257 -5.12 -9.09 15.40
C LEU A 257 -5.37 -10.59 15.52
N GLU A 258 -4.74 -11.26 16.49
CA GLU A 258 -4.86 -12.69 16.75
C GLU A 258 -6.27 -13.05 17.29
N GLU A 259 -6.76 -12.32 18.29
CA GLU A 259 -8.09 -12.54 18.88
C GLU A 259 -9.21 -12.37 17.85
N GLU A 260 -9.04 -11.45 16.91
CA GLU A 260 -10.04 -11.14 15.90
C GLU A 260 -9.99 -12.07 14.68
N GLY A 261 -8.95 -12.89 14.59
CA GLY A 261 -8.63 -13.65 13.39
C GLY A 261 -8.49 -12.76 12.15
N GLY A 262 -7.75 -11.66 12.31
CA GLY A 262 -7.69 -10.59 11.34
C GLY A 262 -6.70 -10.82 10.20
N VAL A 263 -6.68 -9.84 9.30
CA VAL A 263 -5.72 -9.77 8.18
C VAL A 263 -4.99 -8.44 8.25
N CYS A 264 -3.67 -8.50 8.24
CA CYS A 264 -2.81 -7.32 8.18
C CYS A 264 -1.88 -7.40 6.97
N ILE A 265 -1.82 -6.32 6.20
CA ILE A 265 -0.81 -6.12 5.16
C ILE A 265 -0.22 -4.75 5.43
N VAL A 266 0.96 -4.71 6.04
CA VAL A 266 1.62 -3.46 6.41
C VAL A 266 2.29 -2.85 5.19
N TYR A 267 2.11 -1.56 4.94
CA TYR A 267 2.93 -0.83 3.98
C TYR A 267 3.99 -0.03 4.73
N THR A 268 5.26 -0.20 4.36
CA THR A 268 6.39 0.42 5.04
C THR A 268 7.53 0.70 4.07
N HIS A 269 8.52 1.47 4.53
CA HIS A 269 9.76 1.73 3.81
C HIS A 269 10.91 1.21 4.68
N PHE A 270 11.42 0.01 4.44
CA PHE A 270 12.53 -0.50 5.25
C PHE A 270 13.82 0.31 5.12
N ALA A 271 13.93 1.13 4.09
CA ALA A 271 15.00 2.11 3.97
C ALA A 271 14.94 3.24 5.03
N TYR A 272 13.79 3.46 5.70
CA TYR A 272 13.58 4.60 6.59
C TYR A 272 13.91 4.22 8.04
N ASP A 273 15.21 4.18 8.33
CA ASP A 273 15.79 4.03 9.68
C ASP A 273 15.59 2.68 10.39
N PHE A 274 15.03 1.68 9.72
CA PHE A 274 14.95 0.31 10.26
C PHE A 274 16.33 -0.32 10.46
N CYS A 275 17.31 0.08 9.67
CA CYS A 275 18.69 -0.37 9.78
C CYS A 275 19.66 0.81 9.67
N ARG A 276 20.61 0.89 10.60
CA ARG A 276 21.69 1.88 10.57
C ARG A 276 23.02 1.19 10.81
N ASN A 277 24.01 1.41 9.95
CA ASN A 277 25.34 0.79 10.04
C ASN A 277 25.31 -0.76 10.12
N GLY A 278 24.34 -1.38 9.42
CA GLY A 278 24.15 -2.84 9.43
C GLY A 278 23.41 -3.41 10.65
N GLU A 279 23.05 -2.57 11.63
CA GLU A 279 22.28 -2.95 12.82
C GLU A 279 20.81 -2.57 12.65
N ILE A 280 19.91 -3.52 12.91
CA ILE A 280 18.45 -3.32 12.86
C ILE A 280 18.02 -2.62 14.15
N ASN A 281 17.03 -1.73 14.07
CA ASN A 281 16.39 -1.13 15.23
C ASN A 281 15.92 -2.18 16.25
N ASP A 282 16.33 -2.06 17.51
CA ASP A 282 16.07 -3.06 18.56
C ASP A 282 14.57 -3.31 18.76
N THR A 283 13.75 -2.25 18.78
CA THR A 283 12.29 -2.38 18.93
C THR A 283 11.69 -3.12 17.74
N THR A 284 12.17 -2.88 16.52
CA THR A 284 11.74 -3.66 15.35
C THR A 284 12.10 -5.14 15.50
N VAL A 285 13.31 -5.46 15.99
CA VAL A 285 13.72 -6.85 16.24
C VAL A 285 12.78 -7.50 17.26
N GLU A 286 12.45 -6.80 18.34
CA GLU A 286 11.50 -7.27 19.37
C GLU A 286 10.10 -7.50 18.78
N ARG A 287 9.55 -6.52 18.03
CA ARG A 287 8.22 -6.64 17.41
C ARG A 287 8.12 -7.80 16.43
N LEU A 288 9.13 -7.97 15.57
CA LEU A 288 9.14 -9.06 14.60
C LEU A 288 9.29 -10.43 15.27
N LYS A 289 10.05 -10.52 16.37
CA LYS A 289 10.16 -11.77 17.15
C LYS A 289 8.87 -12.11 17.88
N ASP A 290 8.19 -11.14 18.49
CA ASP A 290 6.86 -11.33 19.08
C ASP A 290 5.89 -11.83 18.00
N LEU A 291 5.77 -11.09 16.89
CA LEU A 291 4.96 -11.48 15.75
C LEU A 291 5.23 -12.92 15.29
N ALA A 292 6.49 -13.28 15.04
CA ALA A 292 6.88 -14.61 14.58
C ALA A 292 6.59 -15.72 15.59
N SER A 293 6.52 -15.41 16.89
CA SER A 293 6.23 -16.38 17.94
C SER A 293 4.74 -16.76 18.01
N ARG A 294 3.87 -15.97 17.36
CA ARG A 294 2.42 -16.17 17.33
C ARG A 294 2.00 -17.11 16.21
N GLU A 295 0.78 -17.62 16.28
CA GLU A 295 0.22 -18.57 15.29
C GLU A 295 -0.29 -17.85 14.02
N GLY A 296 0.53 -16.97 13.45
CA GLY A 296 0.22 -16.24 12.22
C GLY A 296 0.56 -17.00 10.94
N TRP A 297 -0.18 -16.70 9.88
CA TRP A 297 0.11 -17.09 8.51
C TRP A 297 0.93 -15.97 7.84
N PHE A 298 2.23 -16.19 7.70
CA PHE A 298 3.21 -15.19 7.24
C PHE A 298 3.63 -15.46 5.80
N VAL A 299 2.89 -14.89 4.85
CA VAL A 299 3.08 -15.10 3.41
C VAL A 299 3.09 -13.76 2.67
N PRO A 300 3.58 -13.71 1.42
CA PRO A 300 3.47 -12.52 0.59
C PRO A 300 2.05 -11.98 0.46
N ALA A 301 1.92 -10.69 0.19
CA ALA A 301 0.64 -9.99 0.20
C ALA A 301 -0.33 -10.59 -0.83
N SER A 302 0.14 -10.93 -2.03
CA SER A 302 -0.75 -11.52 -3.04
C SER A 302 -1.33 -12.87 -2.63
N GLU A 303 -0.60 -13.70 -1.86
CA GLU A 303 -1.10 -14.98 -1.36
C GLU A 303 -2.26 -14.79 -0.36
N ILE A 304 -2.15 -13.78 0.53
CA ILE A 304 -3.26 -13.42 1.41
C ILE A 304 -4.48 -12.98 0.59
N LEU A 305 -4.27 -12.13 -0.42
CA LEU A 305 -5.34 -11.58 -1.24
C LEU A 305 -6.01 -12.65 -2.10
N ASP A 306 -5.25 -13.60 -2.64
CA ASP A 306 -5.76 -14.77 -3.35
C ASP A 306 -6.62 -15.62 -2.45
N TYR A 307 -6.09 -15.97 -1.26
CA TYR A 307 -6.82 -16.78 -0.29
C TYR A 307 -8.18 -16.17 0.06
N LEU A 308 -8.21 -14.85 0.32
CA LEU A 308 -9.46 -14.15 0.63
C LEU A 308 -10.48 -14.23 -0.51
N ARG A 309 -10.03 -14.21 -1.77
CA ARG A 309 -10.90 -14.40 -2.93
C ARG A 309 -11.38 -15.84 -3.04
N GLU A 310 -10.50 -16.81 -2.83
CA GLU A 310 -10.82 -18.24 -2.91
C GLU A 310 -11.89 -18.65 -1.89
N ILE A 311 -11.85 -18.10 -0.68
CA ILE A 311 -12.87 -18.36 0.35
C ILE A 311 -14.10 -17.45 0.26
N GLU A 312 -14.25 -16.72 -0.85
CA GLU A 312 -15.35 -15.79 -1.13
C GLU A 312 -15.52 -14.70 -0.05
N LYS A 313 -14.44 -14.33 0.63
CA LYS A 313 -14.38 -13.19 1.57
C LYS A 313 -13.74 -11.95 0.94
N GLY A 314 -13.43 -12.01 -0.35
CA GLY A 314 -12.92 -10.94 -1.19
C GLY A 314 -13.30 -11.17 -2.65
N GLY A 315 -12.92 -10.25 -3.52
CA GLY A 315 -13.19 -10.21 -4.95
C GLY A 315 -14.49 -9.49 -5.32
N ASN A 316 -15.27 -9.05 -4.33
CA ASN A 316 -16.58 -8.46 -4.54
C ASN A 316 -16.51 -7.07 -5.20
N LYS A 317 -17.61 -6.68 -5.85
CA LYS A 317 -17.76 -5.32 -6.39
C LYS A 317 -18.03 -4.35 -5.25
N LEU A 318 -17.22 -3.30 -5.16
CA LEU A 318 -17.36 -2.24 -4.17
C LEU A 318 -18.70 -1.49 -4.37
N SER A 319 -19.57 -1.57 -3.37
CA SER A 319 -20.83 -0.84 -3.38
C SER A 319 -20.62 0.67 -3.20
N LEU A 320 -21.63 1.47 -3.55
CA LEU A 320 -21.61 2.91 -3.30
C LEU A 320 -21.45 3.24 -1.80
N ARG A 321 -22.12 2.48 -0.93
CA ARG A 321 -22.06 2.68 0.52
C ARG A 321 -20.65 2.42 1.07
N GLN A 322 -20.03 1.30 0.67
CA GLN A 322 -18.66 0.97 1.08
C GLN A 322 -17.66 1.99 0.55
N ARG A 323 -17.79 2.40 -0.73
CA ARG A 323 -16.90 3.43 -1.30
C ARG A 323 -16.97 4.74 -0.51
N LEU A 324 -18.17 5.21 -0.19
CA LEU A 324 -18.34 6.43 0.63
C LEU A 324 -17.72 6.23 2.02
N TYR A 325 -17.98 5.10 2.67
CA TYR A 325 -17.43 4.80 4.00
C TYR A 325 -15.89 4.86 3.99
N LEU A 326 -15.24 4.19 3.04
CA LEU A 326 -13.79 4.14 2.93
C LEU A 326 -13.19 5.53 2.69
N GLN A 327 -13.78 6.31 1.78
CA GLN A 327 -13.29 7.67 1.49
C GLN A 327 -13.44 8.59 2.71
N PHE A 328 -14.55 8.51 3.45
CA PHE A 328 -14.74 9.30 4.66
C PHE A 328 -13.83 8.85 5.81
N ARG A 329 -13.66 7.54 6.00
CA ARG A 329 -12.75 6.99 7.02
C ARG A 329 -11.30 7.39 6.75
N TRP A 330 -10.83 7.23 5.51
CA TRP A 330 -9.47 7.61 5.14
C TRP A 330 -9.22 9.10 5.31
N ILE A 331 -10.16 9.96 4.87
CA ILE A 331 -10.05 11.42 5.09
C ILE A 331 -10.01 11.76 6.59
N LYS A 332 -10.80 11.07 7.42
CA LYS A 332 -10.74 11.26 8.87
C LYS A 332 -9.34 10.92 9.41
N GLU A 333 -8.77 9.79 9.01
CA GLU A 333 -7.42 9.38 9.47
C GLU A 333 -6.34 10.36 8.97
N LYS A 334 -6.41 10.79 7.71
CA LYS A 334 -5.57 11.89 7.17
C LYS A 334 -5.60 13.15 8.04
N ILE A 335 -6.79 13.58 8.49
CA ILE A 335 -6.94 14.79 9.31
C ILE A 335 -6.35 14.59 10.71
N VAL A 336 -6.54 13.42 11.30
CA VAL A 336 -6.12 13.13 12.68
C VAL A 336 -4.60 12.93 12.77
N TYR A 337 -4.02 12.21 11.80
CA TYR A 337 -2.64 11.75 11.90
C TYR A 337 -1.68 12.44 10.90
N GLY A 338 -2.18 13.16 9.90
CA GLY A 338 -1.36 13.94 8.96
C GLY A 338 -0.73 13.12 7.82
N SER A 339 -0.57 11.81 7.97
CA SER A 339 -0.19 10.84 6.92
C SER A 339 -1.26 9.75 6.75
N SER A 340 -1.25 9.05 5.60
CA SER A 340 -2.03 7.83 5.18
C SER A 340 -2.25 7.68 3.67
#